data_AF-A0A3M2TDB7-F1
#
_entry.id   AF-A0A3M2TDB7-F1
#
_cell.length_a   1.000
_cell.length_b   1.000
_cell.length_c   1.000
_cell.angle_alpha   90.00
_cell.angle_beta   90.00
_cell.angle_gamma   90.00
#
_symmetry.space_group_name_H-M   'P 1'
#
loop_
_entity.id
_entity.type
_entity.pdbx_description
1 polymer ?
#
loop_
_entity_poly.entity_id
_entity_poly.type
_entity_poly.pdbx_seq_one_letter_code
_entity_poly.pdbx_strand_id
1 'polypeptide(L)'
;MHSHLWIRSPAVDGILRRAVDRYDKFLQLFTLYPGSDFVSALDLDLVWHTHQCSATQYRLSVVDTNRYLNHNDKLRTTIRNNGMERTKELFFIYFGQPYITCKCWDCEAVLSAVENNDEIGFQDVDGITRLANEVMDGMHDHRFVEIARRFAPDKYSRFLREGPRNAS
;
A
#
# COMPACT_ATOMS: atom_id res chain seq x y z
N MET A 1 8.43 0.25 -7.47
CA MET A 1 8.66 0.11 -6.00
C MET A 1 9.52 1.24 -5.44
N HIS A 2 10.79 1.39 -5.85
CA HIS A 2 11.70 2.38 -5.27
C HIS A 2 11.26 3.85 -5.40
N SER A 3 10.57 4.19 -6.49
CA SER A 3 10.14 5.58 -6.75
C SER A 3 9.09 6.11 -5.78
N HIS A 4 8.36 5.24 -5.09
CA HIS A 4 7.27 5.65 -4.20
C HIS A 4 7.64 5.61 -2.70
N LEU A 5 8.84 5.09 -2.36
CA LEU A 5 9.35 5.04 -0.99
C LEU A 5 8.36 4.53 0.06
N TRP A 6 7.55 3.52 -0.28
CA TRP A 6 6.49 3.01 0.59
C TRP A 6 6.98 2.58 1.96
N ILE A 7 8.16 1.96 2.03
CA ILE A 7 8.78 1.52 3.30
C ILE A 7 9.22 2.68 4.21
N ARG A 8 9.32 3.89 3.65
CA ARG A 8 9.68 5.12 4.38
C ARG A 8 8.47 6.03 4.59
N SER A 9 7.29 5.62 4.13
CA SER A 9 6.07 6.40 4.27
C SER A 9 5.71 6.57 5.75
N PRO A 10 5.22 7.74 6.19
CA PRO A 10 4.59 7.88 7.50
C PRO A 10 3.42 6.90 7.71
N ALA A 11 2.76 6.52 6.62
CA ALA A 11 1.61 5.62 6.61
C ALA A 11 1.99 4.15 6.33
N VAL A 12 3.24 3.74 6.54
CA VAL A 12 3.73 2.40 6.16
C VAL A 12 2.90 1.27 6.77
N ASP A 13 2.48 1.39 8.03
CA ASP A 13 1.66 0.39 8.70
C ASP A 13 0.30 0.21 8.01
N GLY A 14 -0.41 1.32 7.78
CA GLY A 14 -1.67 1.32 7.04
C GLY A 14 -1.53 0.79 5.62
N ILE A 15 -0.45 1.15 4.91
CA ILE A 15 -0.16 0.64 3.56
C ILE A 15 -0.06 -0.88 3.58
N LEU A 16 0.75 -1.44 4.49
CA LEU A 16 0.97 -2.89 4.58
C LEU A 16 -0.30 -3.62 5.00
N ARG A 17 -1.03 -3.12 5.99
CA ARG A 17 -2.32 -3.70 6.41
C ARG A 17 -3.31 -3.75 5.26
N ARG A 18 -3.49 -2.64 4.53
CA ARG A 18 -4.38 -2.59 3.36
C ARG A 18 -3.91 -3.51 2.23
N ALA A 19 -2.60 -3.63 2.02
CA ALA A 19 -2.05 -4.53 1.01
C ALA A 19 -2.32 -6.00 1.34
N VAL A 20 -2.23 -6.39 2.62
CA VAL A 20 -2.56 -7.75 3.08
C VAL A 20 -4.05 -8.05 2.89
N ASP A 21 -4.94 -7.15 3.33
CA ASP A 21 -6.39 -7.31 3.12
C ASP A 21 -6.75 -7.44 1.62
N ARG A 22 -6.15 -6.61 0.77
CA ARG A 22 -6.36 -6.69 -0.69
C ARG A 22 -5.77 -7.97 -1.28
N TYR A 23 -4.68 -8.49 -0.72
CA TYR A 23 -4.07 -9.75 -1.14
C TYR A 23 -4.97 -10.96 -0.81
N ASP A 24 -5.60 -10.98 0.36
CA ASP A 24 -6.54 -12.04 0.71
C ASP A 24 -7.74 -12.07 -0.26
N LYS A 25 -8.29 -10.90 -0.60
CA LYS A 25 -9.32 -10.75 -1.64
C LYS A 25 -8.84 -11.19 -3.02
N PHE A 26 -7.59 -10.88 -3.35
CA PHE A 26 -6.97 -11.32 -4.60
C PHE A 26 -6.84 -12.85 -4.68
N LEU A 27 -6.49 -13.53 -3.58
CA LEU A 27 -6.50 -15.00 -3.53
C LEU A 27 -7.92 -15.57 -3.71
N GLN A 28 -8.95 -14.93 -3.14
CA GLN A 28 -10.34 -15.36 -3.32
C GLN A 28 -10.77 -15.35 -4.79
N LEU A 29 -10.25 -14.45 -5.63
CA LEU A 29 -10.55 -14.47 -7.07
C LEU A 29 -10.14 -15.79 -7.73
N PHE A 30 -9.03 -16.41 -7.31
CA PHE A 30 -8.60 -17.71 -7.84
C PHE A 30 -9.52 -18.86 -7.42
N THR A 31 -10.12 -18.77 -6.23
CA THR A 31 -11.14 -19.72 -5.77
C THR A 31 -12.45 -19.54 -6.54
N LEU A 32 -12.86 -18.29 -6.81
CA LEU A 32 -14.07 -17.94 -7.55
C LEU A 32 -13.97 -18.25 -9.05
N TYR A 33 -12.77 -18.18 -9.62
CA TYR A 33 -12.49 -18.45 -11.03
C TYR A 33 -11.36 -19.46 -11.21
N PRO A 34 -11.62 -20.76 -10.92
CA PRO A 34 -10.62 -21.80 -11.10
C PRO A 34 -10.07 -21.81 -12.54
N GLY A 35 -8.75 -21.96 -12.67
CA GLY A 35 -8.06 -21.96 -13.97
C GLY A 35 -7.85 -20.59 -14.62
N SER A 36 -8.33 -19.49 -14.01
CA SER A 36 -8.03 -18.14 -14.48
C SER A 36 -6.70 -17.63 -13.92
N ASP A 37 -5.94 -16.90 -14.74
CA ASP A 37 -4.76 -16.15 -14.31
C ASP A 37 -5.12 -14.68 -14.07
N PHE A 38 -4.69 -14.14 -12.93
CA PHE A 38 -4.88 -12.74 -12.56
C PHE A 38 -3.53 -12.03 -12.47
N VAL A 39 -3.55 -10.73 -12.76
CA VAL A 39 -2.33 -9.90 -12.72
C VAL A 39 -2.35 -9.09 -11.43
N SER A 40 -1.40 -9.34 -10.55
CA SER A 40 -1.21 -8.63 -9.28
C SER A 40 -0.88 -7.15 -9.50
N ALA A 41 -1.44 -6.28 -8.67
CA ALA A 41 -0.96 -4.91 -8.51
C ALA A 41 0.33 -4.89 -7.65
N LEU A 42 1.07 -3.79 -7.68
CA LEU A 42 2.40 -3.72 -7.06
C LEU A 42 2.41 -3.91 -5.53
N ASP A 43 1.36 -3.46 -4.84
CA ASP A 43 1.15 -3.71 -3.41
C ASP A 43 0.87 -5.20 -3.12
N LEU A 44 0.09 -5.84 -3.99
CA LEU A 44 -0.22 -7.27 -3.89
C LEU A 44 1.00 -8.14 -4.19
N ASP A 45 1.80 -7.77 -5.18
CA ASP A 45 3.06 -8.44 -5.53
C ASP A 45 4.02 -8.50 -4.34
N LEU A 46 4.11 -7.40 -3.58
CA LEU A 46 4.94 -7.34 -2.38
C LEU A 46 4.51 -8.39 -1.35
N VAL A 47 3.21 -8.42 -1.05
CA VAL A 47 2.64 -9.35 -0.06
C VAL A 47 2.76 -10.78 -0.55
N TRP A 48 2.46 -11.03 -1.83
CA TRP A 48 2.53 -12.35 -2.42
C TRP A 48 3.95 -12.93 -2.37
N HIS A 49 4.96 -12.16 -2.81
CA HIS A 49 6.35 -12.63 -2.74
C HIS A 49 6.83 -12.83 -1.30
N THR A 50 6.37 -12.00 -0.36
CA THR A 50 6.66 -12.20 1.07
C THR A 50 6.02 -13.49 1.59
N HIS A 51 4.77 -13.77 1.21
CA HIS A 51 4.06 -14.99 1.61
C HIS A 51 4.75 -16.25 1.06
N GLN A 52 5.23 -16.20 -0.19
CA GLN A 52 5.97 -17.31 -0.81
C GLN A 52 7.29 -17.65 -0.10
N CYS A 53 7.86 -16.75 0.71
CA CYS A 53 9.02 -17.07 1.54
C CYS A 53 8.73 -18.09 2.64
N SER A 54 7.45 -18.33 2.97
CA SER A 54 7.01 -19.38 3.88
C SER A 54 6.26 -20.46 3.12
N ALA A 55 7.00 -21.42 2.53
CA ALA A 55 6.45 -22.43 1.65
C ALA A 55 5.27 -23.23 2.27
N THR A 56 5.36 -23.56 3.56
CA THR A 56 4.28 -24.29 4.26
C THR A 56 3.02 -23.44 4.39
N GLN A 57 3.14 -22.18 4.82
CA GLN A 57 1.99 -21.29 4.97
C GLN A 57 1.37 -20.98 3.61
N TYR A 58 2.21 -20.71 2.61
CA TYR A 58 1.75 -20.43 1.25
C TYR A 58 0.98 -21.62 0.65
N ARG A 59 1.46 -22.85 0.84
CA ARG A 59 0.76 -24.04 0.38
C ARG A 59 -0.63 -24.18 1.02
N LEU A 60 -0.74 -23.90 2.32
CA LEU A 60 -2.01 -23.97 3.04
C LEU A 60 -3.00 -22.91 2.55
N SER A 61 -2.54 -21.69 2.25
CA SER A 61 -3.41 -20.60 1.82
C SER A 61 -3.96 -20.74 0.40
N VAL A 62 -3.28 -21.49 -0.47
CA VAL A 62 -3.70 -21.66 -1.88
C VAL A 62 -4.32 -23.01 -2.18
N VAL A 63 -4.52 -23.86 -1.15
CA VAL A 63 -5.03 -25.23 -1.34
C VAL A 63 -6.38 -25.25 -2.05
N ASP A 64 -7.28 -24.32 -1.71
CA ASP A 64 -8.63 -24.23 -2.28
C ASP A 64 -8.65 -23.71 -3.72
N THR A 65 -7.53 -23.20 -4.22
CA THR A 65 -7.41 -22.73 -5.61
C THR A 65 -7.18 -23.89 -6.61
N ASN A 66 -7.09 -25.13 -6.12
CA ASN A 66 -6.85 -26.36 -6.89
C ASN A 66 -5.58 -26.37 -7.75
N ARG A 67 -4.66 -25.41 -7.55
CA ARG A 67 -3.35 -25.38 -8.20
C ARG A 67 -2.37 -24.59 -7.36
N TYR A 68 -1.07 -24.82 -7.58
CA TYR A 68 -0.06 -23.91 -7.08
C TYR A 68 -0.06 -22.63 -7.91
N LEU A 69 -0.30 -21.48 -7.28
CA LEU A 69 -0.25 -20.21 -7.99
C LEU A 69 1.21 -19.78 -8.16
N ASN A 70 1.60 -19.46 -9.39
CA ASN A 70 2.94 -18.97 -9.69
C ASN A 70 2.83 -17.64 -10.44
N HIS A 71 3.62 -16.65 -10.03
CA HIS A 71 3.68 -15.35 -10.68
C HIS A 71 4.55 -15.45 -11.94
N ASN A 72 3.95 -15.35 -13.13
CA ASN A 72 4.70 -15.31 -14.40
C ASN A 72 4.97 -13.86 -14.83
N ASP A 73 6.15 -13.36 -14.51
CA ASP A 73 6.60 -12.00 -14.81
C ASP A 73 6.97 -11.79 -16.30
N LYS A 74 7.01 -12.84 -17.12
CA LYS A 74 7.45 -12.81 -18.53
C LYS A 74 6.33 -12.66 -19.55
N LEU A 75 5.12 -12.25 -19.13
CA LEU A 75 3.99 -12.07 -20.04
C LEU A 75 4.23 -10.89 -21.01
N ARG A 76 3.88 -11.07 -22.28
CA ARG A 76 3.87 -9.98 -23.28
C ARG A 76 2.95 -8.84 -22.80
N THR A 77 3.34 -7.59 -23.03
CA THR A 77 2.64 -6.38 -22.56
C THR A 77 1.14 -6.40 -22.82
N THR A 78 0.71 -6.81 -24.03
CA THR A 78 -0.73 -6.88 -24.39
C THR A 78 -1.51 -7.88 -23.53
N ILE A 79 -0.92 -9.06 -23.28
CA ILE A 79 -1.55 -10.11 -22.45
C ILE A 79 -1.64 -9.63 -21.01
N ARG A 80 -0.56 -9.02 -20.50
CA ARG A 80 -0.53 -8.43 -19.16
C ARG A 80 -1.58 -7.33 -18.99
N ASN A 81 -1.75 -6.46 -19.98
CA ASN A 81 -2.73 -5.38 -19.92
C ASN A 81 -4.16 -5.95 -19.92
N ASN A 82 -4.47 -6.90 -20.79
CA ASN A 82 -5.80 -7.53 -20.81
C ASN A 82 -6.10 -8.28 -19.50
N GLY A 83 -5.12 -9.02 -18.96
CA GLY A 83 -5.24 -9.68 -17.67
C GLY A 83 -5.44 -8.70 -16.51
N MET A 84 -4.76 -7.56 -16.55
CA MET A 84 -4.94 -6.47 -15.58
C MET A 84 -6.34 -5.88 -15.65
N GLU A 85 -6.88 -5.58 -16.83
CA GLU A 85 -8.25 -5.06 -16.96
C GLU A 85 -9.30 -6.04 -16.44
N ARG A 86 -9.17 -7.33 -16.79
CA ARG A 86 -10.05 -8.38 -16.25
C ARG A 86 -9.96 -8.47 -14.73
N THR A 87 -8.75 -8.37 -14.18
CA THR A 87 -8.55 -8.43 -12.71
C THR A 87 -9.22 -7.23 -12.04
N LYS A 88 -9.07 -6.02 -12.61
CA LYS A 88 -9.74 -4.80 -12.11
C LYS A 88 -11.25 -4.94 -12.09
N GLU A 89 -11.83 -5.41 -13.19
CA GLU A 89 -13.27 -5.60 -13.35
C GLU A 89 -13.81 -6.57 -12.28
N LEU A 90 -13.21 -7.75 -12.15
CA LEU A 90 -13.67 -8.75 -11.19
C LEU A 90 -13.46 -8.30 -9.75
N PHE A 91 -12.33 -7.69 -9.43
CA PHE A 91 -12.10 -7.17 -8.07
C PHE A 91 -13.15 -6.12 -7.68
N PHE A 92 -13.54 -5.25 -8.63
CA PHE A 92 -14.61 -4.29 -8.38
C PHE A 92 -15.98 -4.96 -8.21
N ILE A 93 -16.32 -5.94 -9.06
CA ILE A 93 -17.59 -6.68 -8.99
C ILE A 93 -17.76 -7.39 -7.63
N TYR A 94 -16.72 -8.06 -7.12
CA TYR A 94 -16.83 -8.87 -5.91
C TYR A 94 -16.62 -8.09 -4.62
N PHE A 95 -15.79 -7.05 -4.63
CA PHE A 95 -15.38 -6.36 -3.40
C PHE A 95 -15.81 -4.89 -3.36
N GLY A 96 -16.36 -4.33 -4.44
CA GLY A 96 -16.76 -2.92 -4.51
C GLY A 96 -15.58 -1.95 -4.39
N GLN A 97 -14.35 -2.43 -4.62
CA GLN A 97 -13.12 -1.67 -4.38
C GLN A 97 -12.33 -1.46 -5.67
N PRO A 98 -11.69 -0.29 -5.86
CA PRO A 98 -10.79 -0.08 -6.98
C PRO A 98 -9.55 -0.95 -6.86
N TYR A 99 -9.20 -1.65 -7.94
CA TYR A 99 -8.03 -2.53 -7.94
C TYR A 99 -6.70 -1.78 -8.10
N ILE A 100 -6.67 -0.66 -8.83
CA ILE A 100 -5.47 0.20 -8.89
C ILE A 100 -5.76 1.47 -8.08
N THR A 101 -4.95 1.71 -7.07
CA THR A 101 -5.07 2.88 -6.17
C THR A 101 -3.75 3.63 -6.10
N CYS A 102 -3.81 4.95 -5.91
CA CYS A 102 -2.59 5.73 -5.65
C CYS A 102 -1.98 5.30 -4.31
N LYS A 103 -0.67 5.03 -4.31
CA LYS A 103 0.11 4.67 -3.12
C LYS A 103 1.14 5.74 -2.77
N CYS A 104 0.89 7.00 -3.14
CA CYS A 104 1.77 8.09 -2.70
C CYS A 104 1.61 8.35 -1.20
N TRP A 105 2.56 9.04 -0.61
CA TRP A 105 2.53 9.31 0.82
C TRP A 105 1.30 10.10 1.24
N ASP A 106 0.89 11.12 0.48
CA ASP A 106 -0.25 11.97 0.84
C ASP A 106 -1.57 11.18 0.85
N CYS A 107 -1.84 10.39 -0.20
CA CYS A 107 -3.06 9.58 -0.27
C CYS A 107 -3.13 8.56 0.87
N GLU A 108 -2.03 7.87 1.16
CA GLU A 108 -2.00 6.83 2.18
C GLU A 108 -1.99 7.41 3.60
N ALA A 109 -1.42 8.61 3.80
CA ALA A 109 -1.48 9.33 5.07
C ALA A 109 -2.90 9.81 5.39
N VAL A 110 -3.58 10.43 4.43
CA VAL A 110 -5.00 10.82 4.58
C VAL A 110 -5.86 9.59 4.87
N LEU A 111 -5.69 8.50 4.12
CA LEU A 111 -6.47 7.29 4.32
C LEU A 111 -6.24 6.68 5.71
N SER A 112 -4.98 6.61 6.16
CA SER A 112 -4.67 6.08 7.49
C SER A 112 -5.20 6.99 8.59
N ALA A 113 -5.15 8.31 8.40
CA ALA A 113 -5.74 9.27 9.33
C ALA A 113 -7.26 9.06 9.43
N VAL A 114 -7.96 8.92 8.30
CA VAL A 114 -9.41 8.66 8.30
C VAL A 114 -9.74 7.33 8.98
N GLU A 115 -9.00 6.26 8.70
CA GLU A 115 -9.23 4.94 9.30
C GLU A 115 -8.96 4.88 10.81
N ASN A 116 -8.05 5.72 11.32
CA ASN A 116 -7.68 5.76 12.73
C ASN A 116 -8.58 6.69 13.57
N ASN A 117 -9.47 7.46 12.94
CA ASN A 117 -10.41 8.33 13.62
C ASN A 117 -11.80 7.71 13.59
N ASP A 118 -12.41 7.55 14.76
CA ASP A 118 -13.80 7.08 14.85
C ASP A 118 -14.74 8.09 14.18
N GLU A 119 -15.86 7.60 13.61
CA GLU A 119 -16.87 8.41 12.90
C GLU A 119 -17.40 9.61 13.72
N ILE A 120 -17.23 9.57 15.05
CA ILE A 120 -17.62 10.62 16.01
C ILE A 120 -16.80 11.92 15.81
N GLY A 121 -15.59 11.85 15.24
CA GLY A 121 -14.69 13.00 15.05
C GLY A 121 -14.97 13.89 13.83
N PHE A 122 -15.87 13.49 12.94
CA PHE A 122 -16.18 14.20 11.69
C PHE A 122 -17.46 15.05 11.76
N GLN A 123 -17.91 15.41 12.97
CA GLN A 123 -19.18 16.09 13.18
C GLN A 123 -19.18 17.57 12.75
N ASP A 124 -18.01 18.21 12.66
CA ASP A 124 -17.88 19.60 12.22
C ASP A 124 -16.65 19.86 11.33
N VAL A 125 -16.66 21.02 10.69
CA VAL A 125 -15.62 21.47 9.76
C VAL A 125 -14.29 21.72 10.49
N ASP A 126 -14.34 22.08 11.77
CA ASP A 126 -13.15 22.38 12.57
C ASP A 126 -12.35 21.11 12.88
N GLY A 127 -13.02 20.00 13.19
CA GLY A 127 -12.42 18.68 13.38
C GLY A 127 -11.76 18.17 12.10
N ILE A 128 -12.43 18.29 10.95
CA ILE A 128 -11.88 17.96 9.63
C ILE A 128 -10.64 18.82 9.34
N THR A 129 -10.71 20.12 9.60
CA THR A 129 -9.61 21.06 9.36
C THR A 129 -8.40 20.73 10.23
N ARG A 130 -8.62 20.42 11.51
CA ARG A 130 -7.54 20.00 12.42
C ARG A 130 -6.87 18.73 11.93
N LEU A 131 -7.64 17.70 11.57
CA LEU A 131 -7.08 16.45 11.06
C LEU A 131 -6.29 16.66 9.77
N ALA A 132 -6.81 17.49 8.86
CA ALA A 132 -6.10 17.83 7.63
C ALA A 132 -4.75 18.50 7.91
N ASN A 133 -4.70 19.45 8.85
CA ASN A 133 -3.46 20.12 9.25
C ASN A 133 -2.46 19.14 9.88
N GLU A 134 -2.92 18.27 10.79
CA GLU A 134 -2.06 17.25 11.42
C GLU A 134 -1.42 16.32 10.38
N VAL A 135 -2.19 15.87 9.39
CA VAL A 135 -1.67 15.05 8.29
C VAL A 135 -0.67 15.83 7.45
N MET A 136 -0.96 17.09 7.11
CA MET A 136 -0.06 17.93 6.33
C MET A 136 1.27 18.19 7.03
N ASP A 137 1.24 18.50 8.33
CA ASP A 137 2.43 18.77 9.14
C ASP A 137 3.31 17.52 9.27
N GLY A 138 2.71 16.38 9.62
CA GLY A 138 3.44 15.11 9.67
C GLY A 138 4.05 14.75 8.32
N MET A 139 3.32 14.97 7.22
CA MET A 139 3.85 14.76 5.88
C MET A 139 5.05 15.65 5.57
N HIS A 140 5.00 16.93 5.96
CA HIS A 140 6.10 17.88 5.77
C HIS A 140 7.36 17.42 6.50
N ASP A 141 7.25 16.98 7.75
CA ASP A 141 8.37 16.50 8.55
C ASP A 141 9.04 15.25 7.94
N HIS A 142 8.24 14.28 7.51
CA HIS A 142 8.77 13.09 6.84
C HIS A 142 9.46 13.42 5.51
N ARG A 143 8.92 14.35 4.72
CA ARG A 143 9.55 14.82 3.49
C ARG A 143 10.87 15.53 3.78
N PHE A 144 10.91 16.40 4.79
CA PHE A 144 12.14 17.07 5.22
C PHE A 144 13.23 16.06 5.57
N VAL A 145 12.91 15.05 6.38
CA VAL A 145 13.84 13.99 6.77
C VAL A 145 14.39 13.25 5.55
N GLU A 146 13.54 12.84 4.59
CA GLU A 146 14.02 12.12 3.40
C GLU A 146 14.86 12.99 2.46
N ILE A 147 14.55 14.29 2.33
CA ILE A 147 15.38 15.22 1.57
C ILE A 147 16.74 15.39 2.25
N ALA A 148 16.75 15.62 3.57
CA ALA A 148 17.99 15.78 4.34
C ALA A 148 18.87 14.52 4.26
N ARG A 149 18.28 13.32 4.34
CA ARG A 149 19.00 12.04 4.18
C ARG A 149 19.75 11.93 2.85
N ARG A 150 19.14 12.42 1.76
CA ARG A 150 19.69 12.28 0.40
C ARG A 150 20.70 13.36 0.05
N PHE A 151 20.47 14.59 0.50
CA PHE A 151 21.21 15.77 0.05
C PHE A 151 22.10 16.40 1.12
N ALA A 152 21.95 16.01 2.39
CA ALA A 152 22.76 16.53 3.48
C ALA A 152 22.94 15.50 4.62
N PRO A 153 23.52 14.32 4.37
CA PRO A 153 23.61 13.24 5.35
C PRO A 153 24.32 13.66 6.65
N ASP A 154 25.35 14.51 6.56
CA ASP A 154 26.05 15.05 7.74
C ASP A 154 25.13 15.95 8.58
N LYS A 155 24.31 16.78 7.93
CA LYS A 155 23.32 17.65 8.61
C LYS A 155 22.15 16.84 9.16
N TYR A 156 21.75 15.77 8.47
CA TYR A 156 20.74 14.83 8.96
C TYR A 156 21.20 14.14 10.25
N SER A 157 22.46 13.69 10.31
CA SER A 157 23.04 13.09 11.51
C SER A 157 23.04 14.06 12.71
N ARG A 158 23.11 15.38 12.42
CA ARG A 158 23.05 16.44 13.42
C ARG A 158 21.62 16.73 13.85
N PHE A 159 20.66 16.79 12.92
CA PHE A 159 19.22 16.94 13.21
C PHE A 159 18.71 15.82 14.12
N LEU A 160 19.08 14.56 13.86
CA LEU A 160 18.73 13.43 14.74
C LEU A 160 19.28 13.56 16.16
N ARG A 161 20.40 14.26 16.34
CA ARG A 161 21.05 14.46 17.64
C ARG A 161 20.53 15.69 18.39
N GLU A 162 20.16 16.74 17.67
CA GLU A 162 19.86 18.06 18.23
C GLU A 162 18.36 18.45 18.17
N GLY A 163 17.53 17.71 17.42
CA GLY A 163 16.12 18.04 17.18
C GLY A 163 15.91 19.23 16.23
N PRO A 164 14.65 19.52 15.82
CA PRO A 164 14.34 20.72 15.04
C PRO A 164 14.65 21.96 15.88
N ARG A 165 15.51 22.84 15.35
CA ARG A 165 15.63 24.20 15.88
C ARG A 165 14.44 24.99 15.36
N ASN A 166 13.63 25.51 16.28
CA ASN A 166 12.60 26.49 15.94
C ASN A 166 13.27 27.64 15.18
N ALA A 167 12.90 27.82 13.92
CA ALA A 167 13.30 28.99 13.16
C ALA A 167 12.52 30.17 13.74
N SER A 168 13.21 30.98 14.54
CA SER A 168 12.78 32.32 14.97
C SER A 168 12.81 33.29 13.80
#